data_AF-A0A7J2HQP5-F1
#
_entry.id   AF-A0A7J2HQP5-F1
#
_cell.length_a   1.000
_cell.length_b   1.000
_cell.length_c   1.000
_cell.angle_alpha   90.00
_cell.angle_beta   90.00
_cell.angle_gamma   90.00
#
_symmetry.space_group_name_H-M   'P 1'
#
loop_
_entity.id
_entity.type
_entity.pdbx_description
1 polymer ?
#
loop_
_entity_poly.entity_id
_entity_poly.type
_entity_poly.pdbx_seq_one_letter_code
_entity_poly.pdbx_strand_id
1 'polypeptide(L)'
;MSTSRLIEYARLALEDELFSSIIYRKLADLHRGKIRSKLINIAEMEEEHANFWLNFLKKRGVRRLAEVNRIKVSIYAALFRILGLGLTLRLLEMGERDAVELYSKMLEDPSLSSDEREKLKKILEDELVHEQEFIDEESRFEDFLNHVRDIVLGMNDGLVEVLSVASGLAGVYGDSFHVALGGLIVGTGGALSMGIGAYASVKAQRQVHEGTLNRVKMAAKYVAHILTRRVAEYMVRKGYRRKIAEEIAEESGRKTHLLARIIAEEEYGIR
;
A
#
# COMPACT_ATOMS: atom_id res chain seq x y z
N MET A 1 18.10 5.30 -25.45
CA MET A 1 16.79 5.77 -25.96
C MET A 1 16.99 6.88 -26.98
N SER A 2 15.95 7.33 -27.69
CA SER A 2 16.03 8.59 -28.46
C SER A 2 16.05 9.77 -27.48
N THR A 3 16.88 10.79 -27.74
CA THR A 3 16.97 12.03 -26.94
C THR A 3 15.59 12.67 -26.69
N SER A 4 14.64 12.49 -27.61
CA SER A 4 13.26 12.96 -27.44
C SER A 4 12.52 12.30 -26.28
N ARG A 5 12.72 10.99 -26.06
CA ARG A 5 12.07 10.26 -24.94
C ARG A 5 12.67 10.65 -23.60
N LEU A 6 13.98 10.87 -23.54
CA LEU A 6 14.66 11.32 -22.32
C LEU A 6 14.14 12.68 -21.85
N ILE A 7 13.87 13.59 -22.79
CA ILE A 7 13.28 14.90 -22.50
C ILE A 7 11.81 14.76 -22.05
N GLU A 8 11.05 13.86 -22.66
CA GLU A 8 9.67 13.58 -22.25
C GLU A 8 9.61 13.03 -20.83
N TYR A 9 10.47 12.07 -20.50
CA TYR A 9 10.56 11.50 -19.15
C TYR A 9 10.98 12.52 -18.11
N ALA A 10 11.98 13.36 -18.43
CA ALA A 10 12.38 14.44 -17.55
C ALA A 10 11.29 15.50 -17.34
N ARG A 11 10.36 15.68 -18.29
CA ARG A 11 9.21 16.58 -18.11
C ARG A 11 8.15 15.99 -17.19
N LEU A 12 7.85 14.71 -17.35
CA LEU A 12 6.92 13.99 -16.47
C LEU A 12 7.45 14.00 -15.03
N ALA A 13 8.72 13.64 -14.87
CA ALA A 13 9.41 13.70 -13.58
C ALA A 13 9.34 15.10 -12.96
N LEU A 14 9.70 16.16 -13.71
CA LEU A 14 9.59 17.53 -13.22
C LEU A 14 8.16 17.90 -12.77
N GLU A 15 7.14 17.49 -13.52
CA GLU A 15 5.75 17.79 -13.17
C GLU A 15 5.34 17.10 -11.87
N ASP A 16 5.71 15.83 -11.70
CA ASP A 16 5.37 15.05 -10.52
C ASP A 16 6.11 15.56 -9.27
N GLU A 17 7.41 15.83 -9.34
CA GLU A 17 8.22 16.33 -8.22
C GLU A 17 7.75 17.73 -7.75
N LEU A 18 7.39 18.61 -8.70
CA LEU A 18 6.78 19.91 -8.37
C LEU A 18 5.38 19.75 -7.77
N PHE A 19 4.61 18.76 -8.22
CA PHE A 19 3.29 18.50 -7.68
C PHE A 19 3.38 17.94 -6.25
N SER A 20 4.22 16.93 -6.03
CA SER A 20 4.48 16.29 -4.75
C SER A 20 4.99 17.29 -3.72
N SER A 21 6.03 18.07 -4.03
CA SER A 21 6.54 19.12 -3.12
C SER A 21 5.45 20.09 -2.65
N ILE A 22 4.57 20.54 -3.54
CA ILE A 22 3.45 21.44 -3.20
C ILE A 22 2.45 20.73 -2.28
N ILE A 23 2.09 19.48 -2.59
CA ILE A 23 1.12 18.73 -1.79
C ILE A 23 1.69 18.42 -0.41
N TYR A 24 2.90 17.89 -0.30
CA TYR A 24 3.56 17.61 0.97
C TYR A 24 3.68 18.87 1.84
N ARG A 25 4.01 20.03 1.25
CA ARG A 25 4.03 21.31 1.97
C ARG A 25 2.64 21.71 2.49
N LYS A 26 1.59 21.56 1.66
CA LYS A 26 0.21 21.81 2.09
C LYS A 26 -0.24 20.86 3.19
N LEU A 27 0.16 19.59 3.13
CA LEU A 27 -0.12 18.60 4.16
C LEU A 27 0.61 18.97 5.46
N ALA A 28 1.86 19.41 5.39
CA ALA A 28 2.61 19.86 6.55
C ALA A 28 1.93 21.01 7.30
N ASP A 29 1.34 21.97 6.58
CA ASP A 29 0.63 23.10 7.18
C ASP A 29 -0.62 22.69 7.97
N LEU A 30 -1.20 21.53 7.66
CA LEU A 30 -2.40 20.99 8.30
C LEU A 30 -2.09 20.07 9.48
N HIS A 31 -0.84 19.67 9.67
CA HIS A 31 -0.42 18.76 10.74
C HIS A 31 0.47 19.45 11.78
N ARG A 32 0.75 18.75 12.88
CA ARG A 32 1.64 19.23 13.96
C ARG A 32 2.59 18.12 14.40
N GLY A 33 3.63 18.50 15.13
CA GLY A 33 4.60 17.55 15.70
C GLY A 33 5.37 16.77 14.64
N LYS A 34 5.61 15.47 14.90
CA LYS A 34 6.48 14.60 14.10
C LYS A 34 6.03 14.50 12.63
N ILE A 35 4.72 14.39 12.38
CA ILE A 35 4.16 14.24 11.03
C ILE A 35 4.43 15.50 10.18
N ARG A 36 4.25 16.69 10.75
CA ARG A 36 4.56 17.94 10.07
C ARG A 36 6.04 18.01 9.66
N SER A 37 6.94 17.65 10.58
CA SER A 37 8.38 17.65 10.30
C SER A 37 8.74 16.66 9.19
N LYS A 38 8.17 15.45 9.18
CA LYS A 38 8.37 14.48 8.09
C LYS A 38 7.93 15.04 6.74
N LEU A 39 6.71 15.55 6.66
CA LEU A 39 6.14 16.12 5.44
C LEU A 39 6.95 17.32 4.91
N ILE A 40 7.55 18.12 5.80
CA ILE A 40 8.42 19.23 5.41
C ILE A 40 9.72 18.72 4.80
N ASN A 41 10.39 17.76 5.44
CA ASN A 41 11.65 17.21 4.96
C ASN A 41 11.47 16.60 3.56
N ILE A 42 10.34 15.92 3.36
CA ILE A 42 9.98 15.31 2.09
C ILE A 42 9.69 16.39 1.04
N ALA A 43 8.89 17.41 1.38
CA ALA A 43 8.63 18.51 0.45
C ALA A 43 9.91 19.23 0.00
N GLU A 44 10.94 19.28 0.85
CA GLU A 44 12.26 19.85 0.53
C GLU A 44 13.07 18.94 -0.39
N MET A 45 13.05 17.63 -0.16
CA MET A 45 13.69 16.62 -1.02
C MET A 45 13.12 16.67 -2.45
N GLU A 46 11.79 16.64 -2.58
CA GLU A 46 11.06 16.77 -3.85
C GLU A 46 11.37 18.08 -4.58
N GLU A 47 11.57 19.17 -3.84
CA GLU A 47 11.99 20.45 -4.40
C GLU A 47 13.43 20.40 -4.94
N GLU A 48 14.34 19.69 -4.28
CA GLU A 48 15.69 19.42 -4.78
C GLU A 48 15.66 18.59 -6.07
N HIS A 49 14.83 17.55 -6.11
CA HIS A 49 14.64 16.70 -7.29
C HIS A 49 14.04 17.48 -8.47
N ALA A 50 12.99 18.27 -8.23
CA ALA A 50 12.42 19.17 -9.23
C ALA A 50 13.48 20.15 -9.78
N ASN A 51 14.32 20.71 -8.92
CA ASN A 51 15.41 21.59 -9.33
C ASN A 51 16.45 20.86 -10.20
N PHE A 52 16.76 19.60 -9.90
CA PHE A 52 17.59 18.76 -10.77
C PHE A 52 16.97 18.63 -12.17
N TRP A 53 15.70 18.23 -12.27
CA TRP A 53 15.02 18.03 -13.55
C TRP A 53 14.89 19.33 -14.36
N LEU A 54 14.63 20.45 -13.68
CA LEU A 54 14.60 21.77 -14.29
C LEU A 54 15.95 22.15 -14.91
N ASN A 55 17.05 21.88 -14.21
CA ASN A 55 18.40 22.11 -14.74
C ASN A 55 18.73 21.13 -15.88
N PHE A 56 18.32 19.86 -15.76
CA PHE A 56 18.49 18.82 -16.76
C PHE A 56 17.83 19.18 -18.11
N LEU A 57 16.60 19.71 -18.04
CA LEU A 57 15.83 20.17 -19.20
C LEU A 57 16.40 21.46 -19.81
N LYS A 58 16.83 22.42 -18.97
CA LYS A 58 17.48 23.67 -19.42
C LYS A 58 18.76 23.39 -20.21
N LYS A 59 19.62 22.49 -19.74
CA LYS A 59 20.85 22.07 -20.44
C LYS A 59 20.56 21.51 -21.85
N ARG A 60 19.39 20.90 -22.03
CA ARG A 60 18.92 20.31 -23.30
C ARG A 60 18.08 21.29 -24.14
N GLY A 61 18.07 22.59 -23.80
CA GLY A 61 17.46 23.65 -24.60
C GLY A 61 15.93 23.75 -24.49
N VAL A 62 15.31 23.07 -23.53
CA VAL A 62 13.86 23.11 -23.33
C VAL A 62 13.46 24.41 -22.63
N ARG A 63 12.68 25.26 -23.32
CA ARG A 63 12.23 26.56 -22.79
C ARG A 63 10.90 26.52 -22.04
N ARG A 64 9.99 25.61 -22.42
CA ARG A 64 8.71 25.43 -21.73
C ARG A 64 8.88 24.36 -20.66
N LEU A 65 9.01 24.83 -19.42
CA LEU A 65 9.10 23.99 -18.23
C LEU A 65 7.68 23.59 -17.82
N ALA A 66 7.55 22.42 -17.17
CA ALA A 66 6.26 21.94 -16.69
C ALA A 66 5.67 22.93 -15.68
N GLU A 67 4.36 23.16 -15.76
CA GLU A 67 3.61 23.96 -14.78
C GLU A 67 2.63 23.05 -14.07
N VAL A 68 2.61 23.11 -12.74
CA VAL A 68 1.69 22.30 -11.95
C VAL A 68 0.25 22.76 -12.15
N ASN A 69 -0.63 21.82 -12.50
CA ASN A 69 -2.05 22.12 -12.66
C ASN A 69 -2.70 22.45 -11.30
N ARG A 70 -3.10 23.72 -11.11
CA ARG A 70 -3.75 24.22 -9.87
C ARG A 70 -5.08 23.53 -9.56
N ILE A 71 -5.77 23.00 -10.57
CA ILE A 71 -7.00 22.21 -10.38
C ILE A 71 -6.65 20.87 -9.77
N LYS A 72 -5.62 20.17 -10.29
CA LYS A 72 -5.11 18.90 -9.74
C LYS A 72 -4.73 19.08 -8.26
N VAL A 73 -3.99 20.14 -7.94
CA VAL A 73 -3.62 20.48 -6.55
C VAL A 73 -4.84 20.72 -5.65
N SER A 74 -5.84 21.44 -6.15
CA SER A 74 -7.08 21.70 -5.39
C SER A 74 -7.88 20.42 -5.14
N ILE A 75 -7.95 19.52 -6.12
CA ILE A 75 -8.62 18.22 -6.01
C ILE A 75 -7.94 17.38 -4.93
N TYR A 76 -6.62 17.24 -4.98
CA TYR A 76 -5.88 16.46 -3.98
C TYR A 76 -5.98 17.07 -2.57
N ALA A 77 -5.95 18.40 -2.47
CA ALA A 77 -6.19 19.09 -1.20
C ALA A 77 -7.63 18.87 -0.66
N ALA A 78 -8.62 18.68 -1.53
CA ALA A 78 -9.98 18.33 -1.13
C ALA A 78 -10.10 16.86 -0.74
N LEU A 79 -9.52 15.94 -1.53
CA LEU A 79 -9.46 14.50 -1.23
C LEU A 79 -8.84 14.27 0.15
N PHE A 80 -7.77 15.00 0.46
CA PHE A 80 -7.15 14.96 1.78
C PHE A 80 -8.12 15.24 2.93
N ARG A 81 -8.97 16.27 2.80
CA ARG A 81 -9.94 16.62 3.85
C ARG A 81 -11.04 15.57 4.03
N ILE A 82 -11.38 14.85 2.95
CA ILE A 82 -12.50 13.90 2.94
C ILE A 82 -12.01 12.49 3.33
N LEU A 83 -10.86 12.08 2.81
CA LEU A 83 -10.36 10.72 2.85
C LEU A 83 -9.21 10.54 3.86
N GLY A 84 -8.62 11.64 4.33
CA GLY A 84 -7.56 11.63 5.35
C GLY A 84 -6.15 11.48 4.79
N LEU A 85 -5.17 11.46 5.70
CA LEU A 85 -3.73 11.46 5.38
C LEU A 85 -3.30 10.19 4.65
N GLY A 86 -3.63 9.01 5.19
CA GLY A 86 -3.14 7.73 4.67
C GLY A 86 -3.47 7.49 3.19
N LEU A 87 -4.72 7.71 2.77
CA LEU A 87 -5.07 7.56 1.35
C LEU A 87 -4.39 8.60 0.47
N THR A 88 -4.26 9.83 0.96
CA THR A 88 -3.66 10.90 0.17
C THR A 88 -2.19 10.60 -0.10
N LEU A 89 -1.45 10.14 0.91
CA LEU A 89 -0.06 9.70 0.76
C LEU A 89 0.03 8.55 -0.25
N ARG A 90 -0.82 7.54 -0.11
CA ARG A 90 -0.88 6.42 -1.06
C ARG A 90 -1.13 6.85 -2.51
N LEU A 91 -2.04 7.81 -2.72
CA LEU A 91 -2.33 8.34 -4.06
C LEU A 91 -1.18 9.19 -4.64
N LEU A 92 -0.30 9.74 -3.79
CA LEU A 92 0.91 10.44 -4.21
C LEU A 92 2.01 9.41 -4.57
N GLU A 93 2.25 8.43 -3.69
CA GLU A 93 3.25 7.37 -3.88
C GLU A 93 2.97 6.49 -5.11
N MET A 94 1.70 6.34 -5.51
CA MET A 94 1.36 5.67 -6.76
C MET A 94 2.03 6.32 -7.98
N GLY A 95 2.26 7.64 -7.98
CA GLY A 95 3.01 8.32 -9.03
C GLY A 95 4.53 8.11 -8.91
N GLU A 96 5.05 8.06 -7.68
CA GLU A 96 6.48 7.85 -7.40
C GLU A 96 6.96 6.44 -7.81
N ARG A 97 6.11 5.40 -7.67
CA ARG A 97 6.43 4.04 -8.15
C ARG A 97 6.70 3.98 -9.65
N ASP A 98 5.94 4.74 -10.44
CA ASP A 98 6.16 4.85 -11.89
C ASP A 98 7.48 5.60 -12.19
N ALA A 99 7.88 6.53 -11.32
CA ALA A 99 9.14 7.27 -11.43
C ALA A 99 10.37 6.37 -11.18
N VAL A 100 10.34 5.44 -10.23
CA VAL A 100 11.44 4.47 -9.97
C VAL A 100 11.77 3.63 -11.22
N GLU A 101 10.74 3.12 -11.90
CA GLU A 101 10.92 2.37 -13.16
C GLU A 101 11.48 3.28 -14.27
N LEU A 102 10.98 4.52 -14.35
CA LEU A 102 11.41 5.53 -15.30
C LEU A 102 12.90 5.88 -15.13
N TYR A 103 13.32 6.17 -13.89
CA TYR A 103 14.68 6.56 -13.55
C TYR A 103 15.66 5.42 -13.80
N SER A 104 15.27 4.19 -13.49
CA SER A 104 16.05 2.99 -13.80
C SER A 104 16.33 2.86 -15.30
N LYS A 105 15.31 3.07 -16.14
CA LYS A 105 15.47 3.07 -17.61
C LYS A 105 16.34 4.22 -18.11
N MET A 106 16.21 5.40 -17.49
CA MET A 106 17.02 6.56 -17.86
C MET A 106 18.50 6.37 -17.52
N LEU A 107 18.82 5.72 -16.40
CA LEU A 107 20.20 5.41 -16.01
C LEU A 107 20.92 4.56 -17.06
N GLU A 108 20.24 3.72 -17.83
CA GLU A 108 20.88 2.95 -18.91
C GLU A 108 21.25 3.80 -20.14
N ASP A 109 20.80 5.06 -20.22
CA ASP A 109 21.01 5.88 -21.40
C ASP A 109 22.45 6.43 -21.47
N PRO A 110 23.18 6.21 -22.59
CA PRO A 110 24.57 6.66 -22.74
C PRO A 110 24.71 8.18 -22.92
N SER A 111 23.61 8.92 -23.16
CA SER A 111 23.64 10.38 -23.33
C SER A 111 23.67 11.15 -22.00
N LEU A 112 23.57 10.46 -20.87
CA LEU A 112 23.74 11.07 -19.54
C LEU A 112 25.22 11.36 -19.26
N SER A 113 25.50 12.58 -18.81
CA SER A 113 26.83 12.89 -18.25
C SER A 113 27.07 12.13 -16.93
N SER A 114 28.33 11.99 -16.52
CA SER A 114 28.69 11.32 -15.27
C SER A 114 28.03 11.96 -14.03
N ASP A 115 28.00 13.30 -13.97
CA ASP A 115 27.33 14.07 -12.91
C ASP A 115 25.81 13.86 -12.89
N GLU A 116 25.16 13.81 -14.07
CA GLU A 116 23.72 13.57 -14.16
C GLU A 116 23.35 12.15 -13.75
N ARG A 117 24.17 11.17 -14.11
CA ARG A 117 23.99 9.77 -13.72
C ARG A 117 24.13 9.58 -12.21
N GLU A 118 25.11 10.22 -11.59
CA GLU A 118 25.30 10.16 -10.14
C GLU A 118 24.13 10.80 -9.39
N LYS A 119 23.69 11.99 -9.83
CA LYS A 119 22.52 12.67 -9.25
C LYS A 119 21.23 11.90 -9.44
N LEU A 120 20.99 11.35 -10.63
CA LEU A 120 19.81 10.52 -10.89
C LEU A 120 19.83 9.23 -10.05
N LYS A 121 21.00 8.65 -9.81
CA LYS A 121 21.14 7.50 -8.90
C LYS A 121 20.79 7.90 -7.46
N LYS A 122 21.22 9.08 -7.02
CA LYS A 122 20.87 9.60 -5.70
C LYS A 122 19.35 9.82 -5.57
N ILE A 123 18.72 10.45 -6.57
CA ILE A 123 17.26 10.62 -6.60
C ILE A 123 16.58 9.25 -6.52
N LEU A 124 16.99 8.27 -7.34
CA LEU A 124 16.44 6.92 -7.29
C LEU A 124 16.62 6.24 -5.92
N GLU A 125 17.75 6.45 -5.23
CA GLU A 125 17.96 5.96 -3.87
C GLU A 125 17.02 6.65 -2.88
N ASP A 126 16.86 7.97 -2.99
CA ASP A 126 15.97 8.78 -2.17
C ASP A 126 14.50 8.30 -2.36
N GLU A 127 14.03 8.10 -3.60
CA GLU A 127 12.70 7.55 -3.92
C GLU A 127 12.46 6.14 -3.34
N LEU A 128 13.45 5.25 -3.40
CA LEU A 128 13.34 3.88 -2.87
C LEU A 128 13.28 3.84 -1.34
N VAL A 129 13.87 4.82 -0.66
CA VAL A 129 13.80 4.97 0.79
C VAL A 129 12.51 5.67 1.20
N HIS A 130 12.00 6.57 0.35
CA HIS A 130 10.82 7.38 0.58
C HIS A 130 9.56 6.55 0.88
N GLU A 131 9.34 5.45 0.14
CA GLU A 131 8.23 4.50 0.34
C GLU A 131 8.19 3.93 1.77
N GLN A 132 9.32 3.89 2.49
CA GLN A 132 9.37 3.34 3.84
C GLN A 132 8.95 4.31 4.94
N GLU A 133 8.94 5.62 4.66
CA GLU A 133 8.82 6.65 5.70
C GLU A 133 7.37 6.81 6.21
N PHE A 134 6.38 6.34 5.43
CA PHE A 134 4.94 6.42 5.74
C PHE A 134 4.21 5.08 5.84
N ILE A 135 4.94 3.95 5.90
CA ILE A 135 4.33 2.61 6.00
C ILE A 135 3.34 2.51 7.19
N ASP A 136 3.62 3.15 8.32
CA ASP A 136 2.75 3.13 9.50
C ASP A 136 1.44 3.94 9.30
N GLU A 137 1.51 4.99 8.49
CA GLU A 137 0.35 5.80 8.09
C GLU A 137 -0.47 5.13 6.99
N GLU A 138 0.18 4.48 6.03
CA GLU A 138 -0.46 3.73 4.94
C GLU A 138 -1.11 2.44 5.43
N SER A 139 -0.44 1.65 6.28
CA SER A 139 -0.93 0.36 6.79
C SER A 139 -2.28 0.48 7.51
N ARG A 140 -2.48 1.56 8.29
CA ARG A 140 -3.78 1.86 8.92
C ARG A 140 -4.90 2.03 7.89
N PHE A 141 -4.57 2.56 6.72
CA PHE A 141 -5.50 2.70 5.62
C PHE A 141 -5.66 1.40 4.84
N GLU A 142 -4.60 0.63 4.59
CA GLU A 142 -4.70 -0.70 3.97
C GLU A 142 -5.64 -1.62 4.75
N ASP A 143 -5.53 -1.61 6.09
CA ASP A 143 -6.46 -2.31 6.95
C ASP A 143 -7.89 -1.83 6.74
N PHE A 144 -8.13 -0.52 6.70
CA PHE A 144 -9.45 0.03 6.36
C PHE A 144 -9.94 -0.43 4.97
N LEU A 145 -9.06 -0.51 3.98
CA LEU A 145 -9.40 -0.86 2.58
C LEU A 145 -9.75 -2.32 2.39
N ASN A 146 -9.10 -3.19 3.15
CA ASN A 146 -9.51 -4.57 3.26
C ASN A 146 -10.97 -4.68 3.73
N HIS A 147 -11.39 -3.82 4.67
CA HIS A 147 -12.79 -3.76 5.10
C HIS A 147 -13.70 -3.09 4.06
N VAL A 148 -13.23 -2.06 3.35
CA VAL A 148 -14.02 -1.39 2.29
C VAL A 148 -14.42 -2.36 1.20
N ARG A 149 -13.53 -3.26 0.77
CA ARG A 149 -13.86 -4.31 -0.21
C ARG A 149 -15.05 -5.14 0.26
N ASP A 150 -14.99 -5.63 1.49
CA ASP A 150 -16.02 -6.49 2.06
C ASP A 150 -17.35 -5.71 2.25
N ILE A 151 -17.28 -4.42 2.58
CA ILE A 151 -18.44 -3.50 2.64
C ILE A 151 -19.07 -3.33 1.25
N VAL A 152 -18.27 -3.10 0.21
CA VAL A 152 -18.76 -2.90 -1.16
C VAL A 152 -19.41 -4.18 -1.69
N LEU A 153 -18.81 -5.34 -1.44
CA LEU A 153 -19.39 -6.63 -1.80
C LEU A 153 -20.72 -6.85 -1.07
N GLY A 154 -20.77 -6.61 0.25
CA GLY A 154 -22.01 -6.72 1.02
C GLY A 154 -23.10 -5.75 0.57
N MET A 155 -22.74 -4.52 0.20
CA MET A 155 -23.67 -3.53 -0.35
C MET A 155 -24.22 -3.96 -1.70
N ASN A 156 -23.36 -4.51 -2.57
CA ASN A 156 -23.79 -5.02 -3.88
C ASN A 156 -24.77 -6.19 -3.73
N ASP A 157 -24.47 -7.15 -2.86
CA ASP A 157 -25.37 -8.28 -2.57
C ASP A 157 -26.71 -7.80 -2.01
N GLY A 158 -26.69 -6.88 -1.03
CA GLY A 158 -27.91 -6.33 -0.43
C GLY A 158 -28.76 -5.52 -1.42
N LEU A 159 -28.12 -4.75 -2.31
CA LEU A 159 -28.84 -4.01 -3.37
C LEU A 159 -29.51 -4.97 -4.35
N VAL A 160 -28.78 -5.99 -4.81
CA VAL A 160 -29.33 -6.99 -5.74
C VAL A 160 -30.49 -7.75 -5.10
N GLU A 161 -30.37 -8.16 -3.83
CA GLU A 161 -31.40 -8.89 -3.10
C GLU A 161 -32.68 -8.04 -2.93
N VAL A 162 -32.55 -6.82 -2.38
CA VAL A 162 -33.70 -5.94 -2.11
C VAL A 162 -34.37 -5.51 -3.41
N LEU A 163 -33.61 -5.16 -4.45
CA LEU A 163 -34.17 -4.75 -5.74
C LEU A 163 -34.85 -5.91 -6.47
N SER A 164 -34.30 -7.13 -6.40
CA SER A 164 -34.91 -8.31 -7.00
C SER A 164 -36.26 -8.64 -6.33
N VAL A 165 -36.30 -8.60 -5.00
CA VAL A 165 -37.55 -8.81 -4.25
C VAL A 165 -38.54 -7.69 -4.53
N ALA A 166 -38.13 -6.43 -4.45
CA ALA A 166 -39.03 -5.30 -4.72
C ALA A 166 -39.61 -5.37 -6.13
N SER A 167 -38.80 -5.72 -7.14
CA SER A 167 -39.24 -5.87 -8.53
C SER A 167 -40.24 -7.02 -8.69
N GLY A 168 -39.95 -8.18 -8.08
CA GLY A 168 -40.85 -9.33 -8.10
C GLY A 168 -42.19 -9.04 -7.40
N LEU A 169 -42.14 -8.42 -6.22
CA LEU A 169 -43.33 -8.06 -5.45
C LEU A 169 -44.16 -6.98 -6.13
N ALA A 170 -43.53 -6.02 -6.81
CA ALA A 170 -44.23 -4.97 -7.56
C ALA A 170 -45.09 -5.55 -8.70
N GLY A 171 -44.62 -6.62 -9.36
CA GLY A 171 -45.39 -7.33 -10.38
C GLY A 171 -46.60 -8.09 -9.85
N VAL A 172 -46.66 -8.36 -8.54
CA VAL A 172 -47.71 -9.18 -7.91
C VAL A 172 -48.69 -8.33 -7.09
N TYR A 173 -48.20 -7.47 -6.20
CA TYR A 173 -49.03 -6.84 -5.18
C TYR A 173 -49.70 -5.54 -5.60
N GLY A 174 -49.22 -4.87 -6.66
CA GLY A 174 -49.83 -3.63 -7.22
C GLY A 174 -49.83 -2.40 -6.29
N ASP A 175 -49.63 -2.59 -4.99
CA ASP A 175 -49.55 -1.54 -3.96
C ASP A 175 -48.10 -1.35 -3.48
N SER A 176 -47.61 -0.11 -3.59
CA SER A 176 -46.25 0.27 -3.22
C SER A 176 -45.95 0.07 -1.74
N PHE A 177 -46.95 0.15 -0.86
CA PHE A 177 -46.74 -0.04 0.58
C PHE A 177 -46.34 -1.49 0.90
N HIS A 178 -47.04 -2.48 0.33
CA HIS A 178 -46.72 -3.90 0.53
C HIS A 178 -45.37 -4.29 -0.07
N VAL A 179 -45.00 -3.70 -1.22
CA VAL A 179 -43.67 -3.89 -1.84
C VAL A 179 -42.56 -3.33 -0.95
N ALA A 180 -42.73 -2.11 -0.43
CA ALA A 180 -41.76 -1.48 0.47
C ALA A 180 -41.61 -2.26 1.78
N LEU A 181 -42.71 -2.72 2.37
CA LEU A 181 -42.70 -3.52 3.58
C LEU A 181 -41.98 -4.87 3.36
N GLY A 182 -42.25 -5.55 2.24
CA GLY A 182 -41.55 -6.79 1.87
C GLY A 182 -40.06 -6.59 1.66
N GLY A 183 -39.67 -5.52 0.95
CA GLY A 183 -38.27 -5.14 0.76
C GLY A 183 -37.55 -4.80 2.07
N LEU A 184 -38.23 -4.12 3.00
CA LEU A 184 -37.68 -3.82 4.32
C LEU A 184 -37.45 -5.09 5.16
N ILE A 185 -38.42 -6.02 5.16
CA ILE A 185 -38.32 -7.29 5.89
C ILE A 185 -37.14 -8.10 5.34
N VAL A 186 -37.06 -8.27 4.02
CA VAL A 186 -35.96 -9.00 3.38
C VAL A 186 -34.63 -8.29 3.61
N GLY A 187 -34.53 -6.99 3.37
CA GLY A 187 -33.29 -6.23 3.57
C GLY A 187 -32.78 -6.30 5.00
N THR A 188 -33.68 -6.21 5.99
CA THR A 188 -33.30 -6.34 7.41
C THR A 188 -32.85 -7.77 7.73
N GLY A 189 -33.58 -8.78 7.24
CA GLY A 189 -33.22 -10.20 7.42
C GLY A 189 -31.88 -10.56 6.78
N GLY A 190 -31.66 -10.12 5.53
CA GLY A 190 -30.41 -10.30 4.79
C GLY A 190 -29.24 -9.63 5.49
N ALA A 191 -29.39 -8.35 5.90
CA ALA A 191 -28.36 -7.63 6.63
C ALA A 191 -27.98 -8.32 7.96
N LEU A 192 -28.96 -8.79 8.74
CA LEU A 192 -28.70 -9.53 9.98
C LEU A 192 -28.00 -10.87 9.70
N SER A 193 -28.44 -11.61 8.69
CA SER A 193 -27.84 -12.88 8.29
C SER A 193 -26.37 -12.72 7.88
N MET A 194 -26.09 -11.76 6.99
CA MET A 194 -24.73 -11.46 6.55
C MET A 194 -23.86 -10.96 7.70
N GLY A 195 -24.39 -10.08 8.56
CA GLY A 195 -23.67 -9.55 9.72
C GLY A 195 -23.29 -10.65 10.72
N ILE A 196 -24.22 -11.56 11.05
CA ILE A 196 -23.97 -12.70 11.93
C ILE A 196 -22.96 -13.67 11.29
N GLY A 197 -23.11 -13.95 9.99
CA GLY A 197 -22.19 -14.80 9.25
C GLY A 197 -20.76 -14.26 9.24
N ALA A 198 -20.58 -12.96 8.96
CA ALA A 198 -19.29 -12.28 9.00
C ALA A 198 -18.68 -12.32 10.40
N TYR A 199 -19.46 -12.02 11.44
CA TYR A 199 -18.99 -12.10 12.83
C TYR A 199 -18.54 -13.51 13.21
N ALA A 200 -19.34 -14.53 12.89
CA ALA A 200 -19.01 -15.93 13.16
C ALA A 200 -17.74 -16.36 12.41
N SER A 201 -17.59 -15.94 11.15
CA SER A 201 -16.40 -16.20 10.33
C SER A 201 -15.15 -15.59 10.92
N VAL A 202 -15.17 -14.29 11.26
CA VAL A 202 -14.03 -13.59 11.89
C VAL A 202 -13.67 -14.24 13.23
N LYS A 203 -14.67 -14.61 14.03
CA LYS A 203 -14.45 -15.30 15.30
C LYS A 203 -13.79 -16.67 15.09
N ALA A 204 -14.26 -17.45 14.11
CA ALA A 204 -13.68 -18.75 13.78
C ALA A 204 -12.24 -18.63 13.26
N GLN A 205 -11.98 -17.67 12.37
CA GLN A 205 -10.63 -17.37 11.87
C GLN A 205 -9.68 -16.99 13.02
N ARG A 206 -10.14 -16.14 13.95
CA ARG A 206 -9.37 -15.78 15.14
C ARG A 206 -9.06 -17.00 16.02
N GLN A 207 -10.03 -17.88 16.24
CA GLN A 207 -9.81 -19.11 17.03
C GLN A 207 -8.80 -20.05 16.35
N VAL A 208 -8.86 -20.20 15.02
CA VAL A 208 -7.88 -20.99 14.25
C VAL A 208 -6.49 -20.37 14.34
N HIS A 209 -6.40 -19.05 14.24
CA HIS A 209 -5.14 -18.30 14.35
C HIS A 209 -4.51 -18.48 15.74
N GLU A 210 -5.25 -18.20 16.81
CA GLU A 210 -4.79 -18.37 18.20
C GLU A 210 -4.42 -19.83 18.50
N GLY A 211 -5.22 -20.79 18.01
CA GLY A 211 -4.93 -22.21 18.12
C GLY A 211 -3.64 -22.61 17.41
N THR A 212 -3.39 -22.06 16.22
CA THR A 212 -2.15 -22.30 15.46
C THR A 212 -0.94 -21.73 16.18
N LEU A 213 -1.00 -20.49 16.66
CA LEU A 213 0.07 -19.89 17.46
C LEU A 213 0.39 -20.71 18.71
N ASN A 214 -0.64 -21.20 19.42
CA ASN A 214 -0.43 -22.05 20.59
C ASN A 214 0.23 -23.39 20.22
N ARG A 215 -0.20 -24.04 19.14
CA ARG A 215 0.45 -25.27 18.65
C ARG A 215 1.92 -25.05 18.28
N VAL A 216 2.23 -23.97 17.56
CA VAL A 216 3.60 -23.64 17.17
C VAL A 216 4.47 -23.32 18.39
N LYS A 217 3.96 -22.55 19.36
CA LYS A 217 4.64 -22.30 20.64
C LYS A 217 4.94 -23.59 21.41
N MET A 218 3.97 -24.50 21.48
CA MET A 218 4.15 -25.82 22.12
C MET A 218 5.19 -26.67 21.37
N ALA A 219 5.12 -26.72 20.04
CA ALA A 219 6.08 -27.44 19.22
C ALA A 219 7.50 -26.86 19.38
N ALA A 220 7.65 -25.54 19.45
CA ALA A 220 8.95 -24.90 19.68
C ALA A 220 9.51 -25.18 21.08
N LYS A 221 8.66 -25.37 22.09
CA LYS A 221 9.09 -25.69 23.46
C LYS A 221 9.47 -27.16 23.63
N TYR A 222 8.66 -28.08 23.11
CA TYR A 222 8.80 -29.52 23.38
C TYR A 222 9.51 -30.28 22.26
N VAL A 223 9.53 -29.74 21.03
CA VAL A 223 10.00 -30.43 19.82
C VAL A 223 10.89 -29.53 18.97
N ALA A 224 11.72 -28.70 19.62
CA ALA A 224 12.57 -27.69 18.99
C ALA A 224 13.44 -28.24 17.86
N HIS A 225 14.05 -29.42 18.05
CA HIS A 225 14.94 -30.04 17.05
C HIS A 225 14.26 -30.28 15.69
N ILE A 226 12.96 -30.61 15.67
CA ILE A 226 12.20 -30.80 14.42
C ILE A 226 12.00 -29.45 13.74
N LEU A 227 11.56 -28.43 14.48
CA LEU A 227 11.33 -27.10 13.92
C LEU A 227 12.64 -26.46 13.43
N THR A 228 13.74 -26.62 14.15
CA THR A 228 15.08 -26.20 13.73
C THR A 228 15.45 -26.80 12.37
N ARG A 229 15.27 -28.12 12.19
CA ARG A 229 15.52 -28.74 10.88
C ARG A 229 14.65 -28.15 9.78
N ARG A 230 13.37 -27.89 10.07
CA ARG A 230 12.46 -27.25 9.10
C ARG A 230 12.89 -25.84 8.72
N VAL A 231 13.39 -25.04 9.67
CA VAL A 231 13.95 -23.71 9.39
C VAL A 231 15.16 -23.83 8.45
N ALA A 232 16.07 -24.78 8.68
CA ALA A 232 17.21 -25.00 7.79
C ALA A 232 16.77 -25.38 6.37
N GLU A 233 15.86 -26.34 6.24
CA GLU A 233 15.31 -26.75 4.94
C GLU A 233 14.62 -25.59 4.22
N TYR A 234 13.88 -24.77 4.97
CA TYR A 234 13.20 -23.59 4.47
C TYR A 234 14.19 -22.55 3.91
N MET A 235 15.26 -22.24 4.65
CA MET A 235 16.29 -21.30 4.20
C MET A 235 17.02 -21.82 2.95
N VAL A 236 17.27 -23.13 2.86
CA VAL A 236 17.80 -23.74 1.64
C VAL A 236 16.85 -23.55 0.45
N ARG A 237 15.54 -23.75 0.63
CA ARG A 237 14.54 -23.50 -0.44
C ARG A 237 14.50 -22.03 -0.86
N LYS A 238 14.73 -21.10 0.06
CA LYS A 238 14.89 -19.65 -0.22
C LYS A 238 16.17 -19.31 -1.01
N GLY A 239 17.07 -20.28 -1.23
CA GLY A 239 18.31 -20.09 -1.99
C GLY A 239 19.55 -19.84 -1.13
N TYR A 240 19.44 -19.90 0.21
CA TYR A 240 20.61 -19.79 1.07
C TYR A 240 21.48 -21.05 0.97
N ARG A 241 22.80 -20.87 1.10
CA ARG A 241 23.74 -22.00 1.18
C ARG A 241 23.41 -22.85 2.41
N ARG A 242 23.47 -24.18 2.26
CA ARG A 242 23.13 -25.14 3.33
C ARG A 242 23.81 -24.85 4.67
N LYS A 243 25.11 -24.53 4.66
CA LYS A 243 25.87 -24.19 5.86
C LYS A 243 25.26 -22.98 6.60
N ILE A 244 24.93 -21.91 5.87
CA ILE A 244 24.34 -20.68 6.44
C ILE A 244 22.92 -20.97 6.96
N ALA A 245 22.14 -21.74 6.22
CA ALA A 245 20.81 -22.16 6.62
C ALA A 245 20.81 -22.97 7.93
N GLU A 246 21.78 -23.87 8.10
CA GLU A 246 21.98 -24.65 9.33
C GLU A 246 22.40 -23.76 10.50
N GLU A 247 23.31 -22.80 10.30
CA GLU A 247 23.72 -21.83 11.32
C GLU A 247 22.54 -20.96 11.78
N ILE A 248 21.76 -20.41 10.86
CA ILE A 248 20.54 -19.62 11.16
C ILE A 248 19.55 -20.46 11.96
N ALA A 249 19.35 -21.71 11.56
CA ALA A 249 18.42 -22.62 12.21
C ALA A 249 18.86 -22.99 13.63
N GLU A 250 20.16 -23.23 13.84
CA GLU A 250 20.71 -23.53 15.16
C GLU A 250 20.58 -22.33 16.11
N GLU A 251 20.93 -21.12 15.63
CA GLU A 251 20.78 -19.90 16.43
C GLU A 251 19.30 -19.63 16.77
N SER A 252 18.40 -19.82 15.80
CA SER A 252 16.96 -19.70 16.01
C SER A 252 16.44 -20.74 17.00
N GLY A 253 16.95 -21.97 16.95
CA GLY A 253 16.58 -23.08 17.83
C GLY A 253 16.87 -22.81 19.31
N ARG A 254 17.87 -22.00 19.62
CA ARG A 254 18.22 -21.61 21.01
C ARG A 254 17.20 -20.66 21.64
N LYS A 255 16.38 -19.98 20.81
CA LYS A 255 15.38 -19.00 21.25
C LYS A 255 13.99 -19.50 20.88
N THR A 256 13.27 -20.09 21.84
CA THR A 256 11.92 -20.67 21.62
C THR A 256 10.94 -19.68 20.96
N HIS A 257 10.98 -18.40 21.35
CA HIS A 257 10.11 -17.37 20.75
C HIS A 257 10.46 -17.09 19.28
N LEU A 258 11.75 -17.07 18.93
CA LEU A 258 12.24 -16.81 17.59
C LEU A 258 11.93 -18.00 16.68
N LEU A 259 12.16 -19.22 17.16
CA LEU A 259 11.81 -20.45 16.45
C LEU A 259 10.31 -20.55 16.17
N ALA A 260 9.47 -20.24 17.18
CA ALA A 260 8.02 -20.21 17.02
C ALA A 260 7.57 -19.13 16.03
N ARG A 261 8.19 -17.94 16.08
CA ARG A 261 7.88 -16.84 15.18
C ARG A 261 8.22 -17.17 13.73
N ILE A 262 9.43 -17.66 13.45
CA ILE A 262 9.85 -18.05 12.10
C ILE A 262 8.90 -19.12 11.54
N ILE A 263 8.56 -20.14 12.33
CA ILE A 263 7.63 -21.19 11.86
C ILE A 263 6.22 -20.65 11.65
N ALA A 264 5.72 -19.76 12.53
CA ALA A 264 4.40 -19.16 12.37
C ALA A 264 4.30 -18.28 11.12
N GLU A 265 5.32 -17.45 10.87
CA GLU A 265 5.40 -16.59 9.68
C GLU A 265 5.53 -17.43 8.41
N GLU A 266 6.41 -18.43 8.40
CA GLU A 266 6.80 -19.12 7.17
C GLU A 266 5.90 -20.29 6.79
N GLU A 267 5.35 -21.06 7.75
CA GLU A 267 4.43 -22.17 7.44
C GLU A 267 2.97 -21.73 7.39
N TYR A 268 2.59 -20.68 8.13
CA TYR A 268 1.19 -20.29 8.32
C TYR A 268 0.87 -18.86 7.89
N GLY A 269 1.86 -18.07 7.46
CA GLY A 269 1.65 -16.67 7.06
C GLY A 269 1.23 -15.76 8.22
N ILE A 270 1.45 -16.18 9.47
CA ILE A 270 1.04 -15.47 10.68
C ILE A 270 2.19 -14.58 11.14
N ARG A 271 1.99 -13.26 11.10
CA ARG A 271 2.92 -12.25 11.61
C ARG A 271 2.64 -11.90 13.07
#